data_AF-A0A9W9Z9V2-F1
#
_entry.id   AF-A0A9W9Z9V2-F1
#
_cell.length_a   1.000
_cell.length_b   1.000
_cell.length_c   1.000
_cell.angle_alpha   90.00
_cell.angle_beta   90.00
_cell.angle_gamma   90.00
#
_symmetry.space_group_name_H-M   'P 1'
#
loop_
_entity.id
_entity.type
_entity.pdbx_description
1 polymer ?
#
loop_
_entity_poly.entity_id
_entity_poly.type
_entity_poly.pdbx_seq_one_letter_code
_entity_poly.pdbx_strand_id
1 'polypeptide(L)'
;MPLCMTVSWIYTVALAVQAIVYEKEQRLKEVMKMMGLSNAVHWVAWFITSLCVMSITVALLVGILKYGKVLYYSDPLVVWLFLMAFAVVTIVFCFLISVFFSKAKLAAACGGIIYFLTYLPYVFISIREEAGSVNVSGKEKMAASLLSTSAFGLGARYFAIYEEEGVGVQWSNLGKSPVKGDNFNLLTVLYCMMMDTVIYAILVWYIEAVHPGSYGLPRPWYFVCQPSYWFGHNTQACPKMSRRTFQMMTADELEDAPQAQGLLAYEREPIHLSLGVTVENLVKVYKEGKKLAVDGLTLNLYEGQITSFLGHNGAGKTTTMSILTGLFPPTAGTAYIYGCDIRVDMDKIRRSLGMCPQHNVLFDRLTVNEHLWFYARMKGMPEQEVMREMDQLVMDVGLPTKRHCAVETLSGGMKRKLSVAMAFAAGSRTVILDEPTAGVDPYARRAIWDLLIKYKKGGQTFAGTAESRHLLDGEAQKPRDPEKTQRPRYPGFLVPRFPESMGSRDPDTLIPRDLETQSPWVPVSRQKSRHCNACVYTYCL
;
A
#
# COMPACT_ATOMS: atom_id res chain seq x y z
N MET A 1 -25.68 -28.90 -20.37
CA MET A 1 -25.60 -27.45 -20.65
C MET A 1 -24.98 -26.66 -19.48
N PRO A 2 -25.56 -26.63 -18.26
CA PRO A 2 -25.08 -25.76 -17.19
C PRO A 2 -23.67 -26.08 -16.69
N LEU A 3 -23.37 -27.37 -16.50
CA LEU A 3 -22.05 -27.85 -16.06
C LEU A 3 -20.93 -27.44 -17.03
N CYS A 4 -21.15 -27.57 -18.34
CA CYS A 4 -20.14 -27.23 -19.33
C CYS A 4 -19.83 -25.73 -19.34
N MET A 5 -20.86 -24.89 -19.15
CA MET A 5 -20.70 -23.44 -19.08
C MET A 5 -20.02 -22.99 -17.78
N THR A 6 -20.32 -23.62 -16.65
CA THR A 6 -19.64 -23.28 -15.39
C THR A 6 -18.19 -23.74 -15.39
N VAL A 7 -17.92 -24.95 -15.91
CA VAL A 7 -16.57 -25.52 -16.01
C VAL A 7 -15.66 -24.70 -16.93
N SER A 8 -16.19 -24.16 -18.03
CA SER A 8 -15.38 -23.37 -18.97
C SER A 8 -14.80 -22.09 -18.34
N TRP A 9 -15.51 -21.50 -17.37
CA TRP A 9 -15.06 -20.30 -16.67
C TRP A 9 -14.21 -20.56 -15.42
N ILE A 10 -14.06 -21.81 -14.97
CA ILE A 10 -13.21 -22.15 -13.82
C ILE A 10 -11.77 -21.66 -14.06
N TYR A 11 -11.25 -21.87 -15.26
CA TYR A 11 -9.89 -21.45 -15.61
C TYR A 11 -9.74 -19.92 -15.55
N THR A 12 -10.69 -19.18 -16.12
CA THR A 12 -10.70 -17.72 -16.10
C THR A 12 -10.80 -17.18 -14.67
N VAL A 13 -11.65 -17.77 -13.83
CA VAL A 13 -11.80 -17.43 -12.41
C VAL A 13 -10.49 -17.67 -11.65
N ALA A 14 -9.86 -18.84 -11.83
CA ALA A 14 -8.60 -19.17 -11.16
C ALA A 14 -7.48 -18.18 -11.52
N LEU A 15 -7.35 -17.82 -12.81
CA LEU A 15 -6.37 -16.83 -13.26
C LEU A 15 -6.68 -15.41 -12.76
N ALA A 16 -7.94 -15.00 -12.75
CA ALA A 16 -8.34 -13.68 -12.24
C ALA A 16 -8.00 -13.54 -10.73
N VAL A 17 -8.34 -14.55 -9.93
CA VAL A 17 -7.97 -14.60 -8.50
C VAL A 17 -6.45 -14.60 -8.35
N GLN A 18 -5.72 -15.37 -9.17
CA GLN A 18 -4.26 -15.40 -9.13
C GLN A 18 -3.65 -14.03 -9.42
N ALA A 19 -4.14 -13.31 -10.44
CA ALA A 19 -3.60 -12.01 -10.84
C ALA A 19 -3.77 -10.96 -9.73
N ILE A 20 -4.95 -10.90 -9.10
CA ILE A 20 -5.24 -9.97 -7.99
C ILE A 20 -4.39 -10.31 -6.77
N VAL A 21 -4.29 -11.59 -6.40
CA VAL A 21 -3.49 -12.00 -5.24
C VAL A 21 -1.99 -11.88 -5.52
N TYR A 22 -1.55 -12.03 -6.76
CA TYR A 22 -0.16 -11.80 -7.16
C TYR A 22 0.23 -10.34 -6.96
N GLU A 23 -0.63 -9.39 -7.33
CA GLU A 23 -0.40 -7.97 -7.09
C GLU A 23 -0.33 -7.66 -5.58
N LYS A 24 -1.22 -8.27 -4.78
CA LYS A 24 -1.20 -8.19 -3.32
C LYS A 24 0.09 -8.78 -2.73
N GLU A 25 0.57 -9.89 -3.27
CA GLU A 25 1.81 -10.56 -2.86
C GLU A 25 3.05 -9.69 -3.14
N GLN A 26 3.07 -8.97 -4.28
CA GLN A 26 4.11 -8.00 -4.64
C GLN A 26 3.99 -6.66 -3.89
N ARG A 27 2.94 -6.47 -3.08
CA ARG A 27 2.67 -5.26 -2.30
C ARG A 27 2.45 -4.00 -3.15
N LEU A 28 2.20 -4.14 -4.46
CA LEU A 28 2.00 -3.00 -5.35
C LEU A 28 0.80 -2.16 -4.92
N LYS A 29 -0.30 -2.82 -4.54
CA LYS A 29 -1.50 -2.18 -3.99
C LYS A 29 -1.20 -1.29 -2.78
N GLU A 30 -0.41 -1.77 -1.82
CA GLU A 30 -0.07 -0.99 -0.62
C GLU A 30 0.87 0.17 -0.93
N VAL A 31 1.77 0.01 -1.90
CA VAL A 31 2.62 1.12 -2.36
C VAL A 31 1.80 2.20 -3.03
N MET A 32 0.85 1.83 -3.92
CA MET A 32 -0.07 2.80 -4.52
C MET A 32 -0.93 3.50 -3.45
N LYS A 33 -1.34 2.78 -2.41
CA LYS A 33 -2.06 3.34 -1.27
C LYS A 33 -1.22 4.32 -0.47
N MET A 34 0.04 3.99 -0.19
CA MET A 34 0.99 4.92 0.46
C MET A 34 1.21 6.20 -0.35
N MET A 35 1.10 6.11 -1.67
CA MET A 35 1.22 7.26 -2.58
C MET A 35 -0.05 8.10 -2.69
N GLY A 36 -1.13 7.70 -2.01
CA GLY A 36 -2.39 8.46 -1.91
C GLY A 36 -3.56 7.88 -2.69
N LEU A 37 -3.40 6.72 -3.35
CA LEU A 37 -4.51 6.08 -4.05
C LEU A 37 -5.54 5.51 -3.07
N SER A 38 -6.83 5.77 -3.33
CA SER A 38 -7.90 5.14 -2.55
C SER A 38 -8.09 3.67 -2.95
N ASN A 39 -8.47 2.83 -1.98
CA ASN A 39 -8.77 1.41 -2.22
C ASN A 39 -9.89 1.21 -3.26
N ALA A 40 -10.88 2.12 -3.29
CA ALA A 40 -12.03 2.01 -4.20
C ALA A 40 -11.60 2.11 -5.67
N VAL A 41 -10.69 3.03 -6.01
CA VAL A 41 -10.18 3.20 -7.38
C VAL A 41 -9.50 1.93 -7.87
N HIS A 42 -8.78 1.24 -6.99
CA HIS A 42 -8.11 0.00 -7.34
C HIS A 42 -9.10 -1.12 -7.70
N TRP A 43 -10.17 -1.30 -6.91
CA TRP A 43 -11.22 -2.28 -7.24
C TRP A 43 -11.99 -1.93 -8.50
N VAL A 44 -12.29 -0.64 -8.71
CA VAL A 44 -12.96 -0.18 -9.93
C VAL A 44 -12.10 -0.44 -11.16
N ALA A 45 -10.79 -0.22 -11.08
CA ALA A 45 -9.87 -0.51 -12.18
C ALA A 45 -9.83 -2.01 -12.52
N TRP A 46 -9.75 -2.87 -11.50
CA TRP A 46 -9.84 -4.33 -11.69
C TRP A 46 -11.20 -4.76 -12.23
N PHE A 47 -12.29 -4.11 -11.78
CA PHE A 47 -13.63 -4.41 -12.25
C PHE A 47 -13.80 -4.05 -13.72
N ILE A 48 -13.39 -2.85 -14.14
CA ILE A 48 -13.52 -2.39 -15.53
C ILE A 48 -12.69 -3.26 -16.46
N THR A 49 -11.42 -3.51 -16.12
CA THR A 49 -10.55 -4.34 -16.96
C THR A 49 -11.07 -5.77 -17.08
N SER A 50 -11.53 -6.37 -15.97
CA SER A 50 -12.12 -7.71 -15.97
C SER A 50 -13.46 -7.75 -16.72
N LEU A 51 -14.30 -6.72 -16.58
CA LEU A 51 -15.58 -6.62 -17.28
C LEU A 51 -15.36 -6.52 -18.80
N CYS A 52 -14.38 -5.74 -19.26
CA CYS A 52 -14.04 -5.66 -20.68
C CYS A 52 -13.64 -7.03 -21.24
N VAL A 53 -12.76 -7.75 -20.54
CA VAL A 53 -12.32 -9.10 -20.97
C VAL A 53 -13.49 -10.09 -20.97
N MET A 54 -14.30 -10.10 -19.91
CA MET A 54 -15.46 -11.00 -19.79
C MET A 54 -16.59 -10.65 -20.77
N SER A 55 -16.75 -9.37 -21.14
CA SER A 55 -17.75 -8.96 -22.14
C SER A 55 -17.43 -9.56 -23.52
N ILE A 56 -16.14 -9.60 -23.88
CA ILE A 56 -15.69 -10.20 -25.14
C ILE A 56 -15.96 -11.71 -25.14
N THR A 57 -15.65 -12.42 -24.04
CA THR A 57 -15.88 -13.86 -23.95
C THR A 57 -17.38 -14.20 -23.96
N VAL A 58 -18.21 -13.41 -23.28
CA VAL A 58 -19.68 -13.58 -23.29
C VAL A 58 -20.25 -13.34 -24.69
N ALA A 59 -19.82 -12.28 -25.38
CA ALA A 59 -20.28 -12.01 -26.75
C ALA A 59 -19.94 -13.16 -27.71
N LEU A 60 -18.73 -13.71 -27.62
CA LEU A 60 -18.31 -14.88 -28.40
C LEU A 60 -19.16 -16.12 -28.04
N LEU A 61 -19.41 -16.37 -26.76
CA LEU A 61 -20.22 -17.49 -26.30
C LEU A 61 -21.67 -17.41 -26.81
N VAL A 62 -22.29 -16.23 -26.76
CA VAL A 62 -23.64 -15.99 -27.32
C VAL A 62 -23.66 -16.27 -28.82
N GLY A 63 -22.63 -15.80 -29.54
CA GLY A 63 -22.46 -16.08 -30.95
C GLY A 63 -22.43 -17.59 -31.23
N ILE A 64 -21.57 -18.33 -30.51
CA ILE A 64 -21.46 -19.79 -30.66
C ILE A 64 -22.78 -20.50 -30.33
N LEU A 65 -23.50 -20.09 -29.28
CA LEU A 65 -24.77 -20.72 -28.91
C LEU A 65 -25.88 -20.49 -29.94
N LYS A 66 -25.92 -19.30 -30.56
CA LYS A 66 -26.92 -18.96 -31.59
C LYS A 66 -26.59 -19.58 -32.95
N TYR A 67 -25.35 -19.44 -33.42
CA TYR A 67 -24.92 -20.00 -34.70
C TYR A 67 -24.75 -21.53 -34.65
N GLY A 68 -24.38 -22.07 -33.49
CA GLY A 68 -24.32 -23.51 -33.23
C GLY A 68 -25.68 -24.18 -33.11
N LYS A 69 -26.79 -23.44 -33.32
CA LYS A 69 -28.18 -23.92 -33.24
C LYS A 69 -28.52 -24.61 -31.91
N VAL A 70 -27.86 -24.21 -30.82
CA VAL A 70 -28.12 -24.79 -29.51
C VAL A 70 -29.26 -24.04 -28.79
N LEU A 71 -29.31 -22.72 -28.94
CA LEU A 71 -30.42 -21.86 -28.51
C LEU A 71 -31.02 -21.18 -29.74
N TYR A 72 -31.84 -21.93 -30.49
CA TYR A 72 -32.42 -21.50 -31.75
C TYR A 72 -33.59 -20.53 -31.55
N TYR A 73 -34.51 -20.83 -30.65
CA TYR A 73 -35.75 -20.06 -30.42
C TYR A 73 -35.55 -18.86 -29.49
N SER A 74 -34.57 -18.93 -28.60
CA SER A 74 -34.30 -17.86 -27.62
C SER A 74 -33.74 -16.57 -28.24
N ASP A 75 -34.15 -15.43 -27.67
CA ASP A 75 -33.68 -14.09 -28.09
C ASP A 75 -32.20 -13.86 -27.71
N PRO A 76 -31.32 -13.48 -28.65
CA PRO A 76 -29.90 -13.31 -28.38
C PRO A 76 -29.56 -12.24 -27.33
N LEU A 77 -30.37 -11.18 -27.22
CA LEU A 77 -30.11 -10.10 -26.25
C LEU A 77 -30.44 -10.56 -24.84
N VAL A 78 -31.49 -11.35 -24.65
CA VAL A 78 -31.82 -11.92 -23.33
C VAL A 78 -30.74 -12.89 -22.87
N VAL A 79 -30.23 -13.75 -23.77
CA VAL A 79 -29.12 -14.66 -23.48
C VAL A 79 -27.85 -13.88 -23.12
N TRP A 80 -27.54 -12.82 -23.88
CA TRP A 80 -26.41 -11.94 -23.60
C TRP A 80 -26.53 -11.25 -22.24
N LEU A 81 -27.69 -10.65 -21.92
CA LEU A 81 -27.92 -10.00 -20.62
C LEU A 81 -27.80 -10.97 -19.46
N PHE A 82 -28.33 -12.19 -19.60
CA PHE A 82 -28.22 -13.23 -18.57
C PHE A 82 -26.76 -13.64 -18.33
N LEU A 83 -26.00 -13.88 -19.40
CA LEU A 83 -24.58 -14.24 -19.29
C LEU A 83 -23.72 -13.07 -18.79
N MET A 84 -24.06 -11.83 -19.16
CA MET A 84 -23.40 -10.63 -18.64
C MET A 84 -23.66 -10.43 -17.16
N ALA A 85 -24.90 -10.63 -16.68
CA ALA A 85 -25.22 -10.60 -15.26
C ALA A 85 -24.38 -11.65 -14.51
N PHE A 86 -24.31 -12.89 -15.02
CA PHE A 86 -23.48 -13.92 -14.41
C PHE A 86 -21.98 -13.58 -14.44
N ALA A 87 -21.47 -12.95 -15.50
CA ALA A 87 -20.09 -12.49 -15.58
C ALA A 87 -19.78 -11.41 -14.52
N VAL A 88 -20.66 -10.44 -14.33
CA VAL A 88 -20.52 -9.39 -13.29
C VAL A 88 -20.45 -10.02 -11.90
N VAL A 89 -21.37 -10.93 -11.56
CA VAL A 89 -21.36 -11.61 -10.27
C VAL A 89 -20.09 -12.42 -10.08
N THR A 90 -19.64 -13.11 -11.14
CA THR A 90 -18.41 -13.93 -11.10
C THR A 90 -17.18 -13.07 -10.84
N ILE A 91 -17.09 -11.88 -11.44
CA ILE A 91 -15.98 -10.94 -11.18
C ILE A 91 -15.96 -10.52 -9.70
N VAL A 92 -17.11 -10.11 -9.13
CA VAL A 92 -17.17 -9.70 -7.73
C VAL A 92 -16.93 -10.89 -6.78
N PHE A 93 -17.35 -12.10 -7.17
CA PHE A 93 -17.00 -13.33 -6.46
C PHE A 93 -15.49 -13.60 -6.46
N CYS A 94 -14.80 -13.42 -7.59
CA CYS A 94 -13.34 -13.49 -7.63
C CYS A 94 -12.69 -12.49 -6.67
N PHE A 95 -13.24 -11.28 -6.56
CA PHE A 95 -12.76 -10.27 -5.61
C PHE A 95 -12.94 -10.76 -4.17
N LEU A 96 -14.09 -11.31 -3.82
CA LEU A 96 -14.35 -11.86 -2.49
C LEU A 96 -13.32 -12.94 -2.10
N ILE A 97 -13.08 -13.90 -2.99
CA ILE A 97 -12.10 -14.98 -2.75
C ILE A 97 -10.68 -14.40 -2.62
N SER A 98 -10.31 -13.43 -3.46
CA SER A 98 -8.96 -12.84 -3.45
C SER A 98 -8.60 -12.16 -2.11
N VAL A 99 -9.58 -11.64 -1.37
CA VAL A 99 -9.32 -10.95 -0.09
C VAL A 99 -8.82 -11.92 0.98
N PHE A 100 -9.28 -13.17 1.00
CA PHE A 100 -8.91 -14.18 2.00
C PHE A 100 -7.50 -14.75 1.83
N PHE A 101 -6.94 -14.70 0.63
CA PHE A 101 -5.63 -15.29 0.35
C PHE A 101 -4.52 -14.24 0.29
N SER A 102 -3.32 -14.65 0.70
CA SER A 102 -2.10 -13.83 0.64
C SER A 102 -1.05 -14.38 -0.35
N LYS A 103 -1.26 -15.60 -0.87
CA LYS A 103 -0.32 -16.31 -1.76
C LYS A 103 -1.00 -16.65 -3.08
N ALA A 104 -0.42 -16.21 -4.21
CA ALA A 104 -1.11 -16.25 -5.51
C ALA A 104 -1.40 -17.68 -5.99
N LYS A 105 -0.41 -18.58 -5.92
CA LYS A 105 -0.56 -19.97 -6.41
C LYS A 105 -1.59 -20.76 -5.58
N LEU A 106 -1.60 -20.57 -4.27
CA LEU A 106 -2.58 -21.18 -3.37
C LEU A 106 -3.99 -20.65 -3.67
N ALA A 107 -4.11 -19.33 -3.85
CA ALA A 107 -5.39 -18.70 -4.18
C ALA A 107 -5.96 -19.18 -5.51
N ALA A 108 -5.13 -19.40 -6.52
CA ALA A 108 -5.56 -19.92 -7.82
C ALA A 108 -6.18 -21.32 -7.69
N ALA A 109 -5.48 -22.23 -7.01
CA ALA A 109 -5.94 -23.60 -6.80
C ALA A 109 -7.21 -23.65 -5.94
N CYS A 110 -7.20 -22.97 -4.79
CA CYS A 110 -8.35 -22.92 -3.89
C CYS A 110 -9.53 -22.17 -4.52
N GLY A 111 -9.30 -21.11 -5.29
CA GLY A 111 -10.34 -20.30 -5.91
C GLY A 111 -11.15 -21.10 -6.94
N GLY A 112 -10.49 -21.90 -7.78
CA GLY A 112 -11.18 -22.82 -8.69
C GLY A 112 -12.00 -23.89 -7.96
N ILE A 113 -11.46 -24.45 -6.87
CA ILE A 113 -12.16 -25.45 -6.04
C ILE A 113 -13.39 -24.82 -5.36
N ILE A 114 -13.24 -23.66 -4.71
CA ILE A 114 -14.33 -22.97 -4.04
C ILE A 114 -15.43 -22.61 -5.06
N TYR A 115 -15.06 -22.12 -6.24
CA TYR A 115 -16.00 -21.87 -7.32
C TYR A 115 -16.78 -23.14 -7.71
N PHE A 116 -16.10 -24.29 -7.86
CA PHE A 116 -16.78 -25.57 -8.13
C PHE A 116 -17.69 -26.00 -6.97
N LEU A 117 -17.27 -25.81 -5.72
CA LEU A 117 -18.09 -26.14 -4.54
C LEU A 117 -19.39 -25.32 -4.49
N THR A 118 -19.35 -24.05 -4.88
CA THR A 118 -20.57 -23.21 -4.92
C THR A 118 -21.61 -23.69 -5.93
N TYR A 119 -21.24 -24.52 -6.90
CA TYR A 119 -22.13 -25.12 -7.89
C TYR A 119 -22.83 -26.39 -7.40
N LEU A 120 -22.30 -27.05 -6.35
CA LEU A 120 -22.87 -28.30 -5.82
C LEU A 120 -24.32 -28.21 -5.33
N PRO A 121 -24.79 -27.11 -4.70
CA PRO A 121 -26.19 -26.97 -4.30
C PRO A 121 -27.17 -27.09 -5.47
N TYR A 122 -26.82 -26.56 -6.65
CA TYR A 122 -27.61 -26.78 -7.86
C TYR A 122 -27.67 -28.26 -8.25
N VAL A 123 -26.54 -28.96 -8.24
CA VAL A 123 -26.49 -30.40 -8.58
C VAL A 123 -27.36 -31.22 -7.62
N PHE A 124 -27.36 -30.86 -6.33
CA PHE A 124 -28.22 -31.51 -5.34
C PHE A 124 -29.71 -31.28 -5.63
N ILE A 125 -30.09 -30.05 -5.99
CA ILE A 125 -31.48 -29.74 -6.37
C ILE A 125 -31.88 -30.48 -7.65
N SER A 126 -31.02 -30.52 -8.68
CA SER A 126 -31.33 -31.20 -9.93
C SER A 126 -31.56 -32.70 -9.72
N ILE A 127 -30.70 -33.36 -8.93
CA ILE A 127 -30.84 -34.79 -8.61
C ILE A 127 -32.13 -35.05 -7.82
N ARG A 128 -32.48 -34.20 -6.85
CA ARG A 128 -33.71 -34.36 -6.06
C ARG A 128 -34.98 -34.24 -6.90
N GLU A 129 -34.99 -33.33 -7.87
CA GLU A 129 -36.12 -33.17 -8.78
C GLU A 129 -36.22 -34.32 -9.79
N GLU A 130 -35.09 -34.85 -10.27
CA GLU A 130 -35.07 -36.03 -11.15
C GLU A 130 -35.46 -37.33 -10.42
N ALA A 131 -35.09 -37.47 -9.13
CA ALA A 131 -35.42 -38.62 -8.29
C ALA A 131 -36.88 -38.65 -7.77
N GLY A 132 -37.73 -37.70 -8.19
CA GLY A 132 -39.18 -37.80 -8.11
C GLY A 132 -39.84 -37.75 -6.73
N SER A 133 -39.13 -37.37 -5.65
CA SER A 133 -39.67 -37.55 -4.28
C SER A 133 -40.29 -36.32 -3.62
N VAL A 134 -40.01 -35.07 -4.04
CA VAL A 134 -40.66 -33.85 -3.50
C VAL A 134 -40.52 -32.71 -4.52
N ASN A 135 -41.62 -32.01 -4.88
CA ASN A 135 -41.51 -30.72 -5.58
C ASN A 135 -40.76 -29.74 -4.68
N VAL A 136 -39.52 -29.42 -5.04
CA VAL A 136 -38.68 -28.48 -4.30
C VAL A 136 -39.35 -27.11 -4.32
N SER A 137 -39.68 -26.59 -3.13
CA SER A 137 -40.36 -25.30 -2.99
C SER A 137 -39.53 -24.18 -3.63
N GLY A 138 -40.18 -23.21 -4.29
CA GLY A 138 -39.48 -22.04 -4.86
C GLY A 138 -38.63 -21.27 -3.84
N LYS A 139 -38.95 -21.37 -2.54
CA LYS A 139 -38.13 -20.81 -1.44
C LYS A 139 -36.79 -21.55 -1.28
N GLU A 140 -36.77 -22.87 -1.42
CA GLU A 140 -35.54 -23.68 -1.38
C GLU A 140 -34.65 -23.37 -2.58
N LYS A 141 -35.25 -23.17 -3.77
CA LYS A 141 -34.53 -22.72 -4.97
C LYS A 141 -33.94 -21.33 -4.81
N MET A 142 -34.70 -20.40 -4.24
CA MET A 142 -34.21 -19.05 -3.96
C MET A 142 -33.06 -19.07 -2.94
N ALA A 143 -33.15 -19.90 -1.90
CA ALA A 143 -32.08 -20.07 -0.92
C ALA A 143 -30.79 -20.62 -1.55
N ALA A 144 -30.88 -21.63 -2.41
CA ALA A 144 -29.71 -22.11 -3.17
C ALA A 144 -29.20 -21.08 -4.19
N SER A 145 -30.06 -20.19 -4.68
CA SER A 145 -29.70 -19.11 -5.60
C SER A 145 -28.95 -17.95 -4.96
N LEU A 146 -28.76 -17.96 -3.63
CA LEU A 146 -27.82 -17.05 -2.94
C LEU A 146 -26.35 -17.38 -3.24
N LEU A 147 -26.09 -18.53 -3.87
CA LEU A 147 -24.80 -18.86 -4.43
C LEU A 147 -24.88 -18.68 -5.94
N SER A 148 -24.20 -17.64 -6.42
CA SER A 148 -24.21 -17.19 -7.82
C SER A 148 -24.07 -18.28 -8.89
N THR A 149 -23.21 -19.28 -8.69
CA THR A 149 -23.04 -20.40 -9.63
C THR A 149 -24.22 -21.37 -9.63
N SER A 150 -24.90 -21.51 -8.49
CA SER A 150 -26.14 -22.29 -8.37
C SER A 150 -27.33 -21.55 -8.99
N ALA A 151 -27.42 -20.23 -8.81
CA ALA A 151 -28.40 -19.40 -9.51
C ALA A 151 -28.25 -19.52 -11.03
N PHE A 152 -27.01 -19.46 -11.54
CA PHE A 152 -26.72 -19.68 -12.95
C PHE A 152 -27.11 -21.09 -13.42
N GLY A 153 -26.82 -22.12 -12.62
CA GLY A 153 -27.24 -23.49 -12.91
C GLY A 153 -28.75 -23.63 -13.12
N LEU A 154 -29.54 -23.06 -12.20
CA LEU A 154 -31.01 -23.04 -12.29
C LEU A 154 -31.51 -22.25 -13.50
N GLY A 155 -30.94 -21.06 -13.75
CA GLY A 155 -31.28 -20.26 -14.93
C GLY A 155 -30.98 -20.97 -16.25
N ALA A 156 -29.79 -21.58 -16.37
CA ALA A 156 -29.39 -22.34 -17.56
C ALA A 156 -30.27 -23.57 -17.79
N ARG A 157 -30.79 -24.19 -16.73
CA ARG A 157 -31.81 -25.25 -16.86
C ARG A 157 -33.14 -24.70 -17.39
N TYR A 158 -33.57 -23.53 -16.94
CA TYR A 158 -34.79 -22.90 -17.47
C TYR A 158 -34.65 -22.52 -18.94
N PHE A 159 -33.48 -22.05 -19.37
CA PHE A 159 -33.18 -21.88 -20.81
C PHE A 159 -33.37 -23.20 -21.58
N ALA A 160 -32.90 -24.32 -21.05
CA ALA A 160 -33.05 -25.61 -21.71
C ALA A 160 -34.51 -26.06 -21.82
N ILE A 161 -35.32 -25.88 -20.78
CA ILE A 161 -36.75 -26.25 -20.79
C ILE A 161 -37.54 -25.41 -21.80
N TYR A 162 -37.33 -24.09 -21.82
CA TYR A 162 -38.00 -23.22 -22.80
C TYR A 162 -37.62 -23.51 -24.25
N GLU A 163 -36.39 -23.95 -24.46
CA GLU A 163 -35.91 -24.34 -25.78
C GLU A 163 -36.49 -25.71 -26.22
N GLU A 164 -36.64 -26.65 -25.29
CA GLU A 164 -37.28 -27.96 -25.51
C GLU A 164 -38.76 -27.82 -25.88
N GLU A 165 -39.47 -26.85 -25.28
CA GLU A 165 -40.87 -26.53 -25.59
C GLU A 165 -41.05 -25.77 -26.92
N GLY A 166 -39.95 -25.34 -27.57
CA GLY A 166 -39.98 -24.63 -28.86
C GLY A 166 -40.41 -23.16 -28.81
N VAL A 167 -40.65 -22.60 -27.61
CA VAL A 167 -40.99 -21.18 -27.42
C VAL A 167 -39.73 -20.33 -27.28
N GLY A 168 -38.66 -20.89 -26.69
CA GLY A 168 -37.44 -20.18 -26.32
C GLY A 168 -37.67 -19.12 -25.24
N VAL A 169 -36.58 -18.53 -24.73
CA VAL A 169 -36.69 -17.42 -23.79
C VAL A 169 -36.90 -16.10 -24.55
N GLN A 170 -37.97 -15.39 -24.19
CA GLN A 170 -38.38 -14.12 -24.76
C GLN A 170 -38.65 -13.10 -23.65
N TRP A 171 -38.64 -11.80 -23.97
CA TRP A 171 -38.94 -10.74 -23.01
C TRP A 171 -40.31 -10.88 -22.34
N SER A 172 -41.29 -11.48 -23.03
CA SER A 172 -42.65 -11.69 -22.55
C SER A 172 -42.79 -12.85 -21.55
N ASN A 173 -41.85 -13.81 -21.55
CA ASN A 173 -41.92 -15.01 -20.72
C ASN A 173 -40.95 -15.01 -19.53
N LEU A 174 -40.10 -13.99 -19.41
CA LEU A 174 -39.09 -13.86 -18.34
C LEU A 174 -39.67 -13.95 -16.92
N GLY A 175 -40.91 -13.46 -16.74
CA GLY A 175 -41.64 -13.46 -15.47
C GLY A 175 -42.51 -14.69 -15.22
N LYS A 176 -42.63 -15.62 -16.18
CA LYS A 176 -43.43 -16.84 -16.04
C LYS A 176 -42.52 -18.00 -15.65
N SER A 177 -43.02 -18.95 -14.86
CA SER A 177 -42.29 -20.18 -14.55
C SER A 177 -42.54 -21.25 -15.62
N PRO A 178 -41.51 -21.99 -16.08
CA PRO A 178 -41.69 -23.11 -16.99
C PRO A 178 -42.23 -24.37 -16.29
N VAL A 179 -42.06 -24.49 -14.97
CA VAL A 179 -42.47 -25.68 -14.21
C VAL A 179 -43.86 -25.47 -13.62
N LYS A 180 -44.79 -26.40 -13.90
CA LYS A 180 -46.15 -26.35 -13.38
C LYS A 180 -46.14 -26.45 -11.85
N GLY A 181 -46.67 -25.43 -11.17
CA GLY A 181 -46.81 -25.39 -9.71
C GLY A 181 -45.66 -24.74 -8.94
N ASP A 182 -44.70 -24.11 -9.63
CA ASP A 182 -43.62 -23.34 -9.00
C ASP A 182 -43.76 -21.84 -9.31
N ASN A 183 -43.43 -20.99 -8.34
CA ASN A 183 -43.41 -19.53 -8.49
C ASN A 183 -42.01 -19.00 -8.86
N PHE A 184 -41.00 -19.88 -8.95
CA PHE A 184 -39.65 -19.50 -9.34
C PHE A 184 -39.54 -19.27 -10.86
N ASN A 185 -39.02 -18.11 -11.27
CA ASN A 185 -38.92 -17.68 -12.67
C ASN A 185 -37.50 -17.16 -13.00
N LEU A 186 -37.22 -16.95 -14.29
CA LEU A 186 -35.90 -16.47 -14.74
C LEU A 186 -35.58 -15.06 -14.24
N LEU A 187 -36.60 -14.21 -14.07
CA LEU A 187 -36.44 -12.88 -13.47
C LEU A 187 -35.97 -12.94 -12.02
N THR A 188 -36.48 -13.90 -11.23
CA THR A 188 -36.02 -14.13 -9.84
C THR A 188 -34.56 -14.57 -9.82
N VAL A 189 -34.12 -15.39 -10.78
CA VAL A 189 -32.70 -15.76 -10.92
C VAL A 189 -31.83 -14.54 -11.19
N LEU A 190 -32.22 -13.68 -12.14
CA LEU A 190 -31.53 -12.42 -12.43
C LEU A 190 -31.48 -11.50 -11.20
N TYR A 191 -32.58 -11.40 -10.46
CA TYR A 191 -32.63 -10.63 -9.22
C TYR A 191 -31.67 -11.19 -8.15
N CYS A 192 -31.64 -12.52 -7.96
CA CYS A 192 -30.71 -13.17 -7.01
C CYS A 192 -29.25 -12.89 -7.40
N MET A 193 -28.90 -12.99 -8.69
CA MET A 193 -27.57 -12.64 -9.18
C MET A 193 -27.19 -11.18 -8.88
N MET A 194 -28.10 -10.23 -9.15
CA MET A 194 -27.83 -8.82 -8.84
C MET A 194 -27.69 -8.59 -7.33
N MET A 195 -28.49 -9.27 -6.51
CA MET A 195 -28.38 -9.23 -5.05
C MET A 195 -27.04 -9.79 -4.55
N ASP A 196 -26.60 -10.93 -5.08
CA ASP A 196 -25.30 -11.53 -4.77
C ASP A 196 -24.15 -10.58 -5.10
N THR A 197 -24.24 -9.84 -6.22
CA THR A 197 -23.24 -8.82 -6.59
C THR A 197 -23.08 -7.79 -5.49
N VAL A 198 -24.19 -7.28 -4.96
CA VAL A 198 -24.19 -6.28 -3.89
C VAL A 198 -23.65 -6.88 -2.59
N ILE A 199 -24.09 -8.10 -2.23
CA ILE A 199 -23.63 -8.79 -1.03
C ILE A 199 -22.12 -9.02 -1.09
N TYR A 200 -21.60 -9.56 -2.19
CA TYR A 200 -20.18 -9.81 -2.36
C TYR A 200 -19.38 -8.50 -2.36
N ALA A 201 -19.88 -7.42 -2.96
CA ALA A 201 -19.20 -6.12 -2.92
C ALA A 201 -19.12 -5.55 -1.50
N ILE A 202 -20.20 -5.64 -0.71
CA ILE A 202 -20.21 -5.23 0.70
C ILE A 202 -19.24 -6.09 1.52
N LEU A 203 -19.23 -7.40 1.31
CA LEU A 203 -18.30 -8.31 1.99
C LEU A 203 -16.84 -8.00 1.64
N VAL A 204 -16.52 -7.75 0.37
CA VAL A 204 -15.17 -7.32 -0.07
C VAL A 204 -14.76 -6.05 0.66
N TRP A 205 -15.62 -5.03 0.66
CA TRP A 205 -15.36 -3.75 1.33
C TRP A 205 -15.14 -3.92 2.85
N TYR A 206 -15.97 -4.73 3.51
CA TYR A 206 -15.88 -4.97 4.95
C TYR A 206 -14.66 -5.81 5.34
N ILE A 207 -14.46 -6.95 4.68
CA ILE A 207 -13.38 -7.88 5.01
C ILE A 207 -12.02 -7.23 4.74
N GLU A 208 -11.86 -6.47 3.67
CA GLU A 208 -10.61 -5.77 3.41
C GLU A 208 -10.31 -4.69 4.45
N ALA A 209 -11.33 -3.97 4.92
CA ALA A 209 -11.15 -2.94 5.95
C ALA A 209 -10.73 -3.53 7.30
N VAL A 210 -11.31 -4.67 7.69
CA VAL A 210 -11.02 -5.34 8.97
C VAL A 210 -9.75 -6.19 8.89
N HIS A 211 -9.55 -6.88 7.76
CA HIS A 211 -8.43 -7.78 7.51
C HIS A 211 -7.74 -7.46 6.17
N PRO A 212 -6.89 -6.40 6.12
CA PRO A 212 -6.15 -6.05 4.90
C PRO A 212 -5.10 -7.11 4.50
N GLY A 213 -4.87 -8.12 5.36
CA GLY A 213 -3.92 -9.22 5.15
C GLY A 213 -2.63 -8.99 5.91
N SER A 214 -1.49 -9.32 5.29
CA SER A 214 -0.16 -9.19 5.90
C SER A 214 0.37 -7.75 5.98
N TYR A 215 -0.25 -6.82 5.24
CA TYR A 215 0.18 -5.43 5.10
C TYR A 215 -1.04 -4.50 5.19
N GLY A 216 -0.80 -3.23 5.54
CA GLY A 216 -1.84 -2.22 5.71
C GLY A 216 -2.33 -2.09 7.16
N LEU A 217 -3.01 -0.97 7.43
CA LEU A 217 -3.57 -0.65 8.75
C LEU A 217 -4.96 -1.29 8.90
N PRO A 218 -5.14 -2.29 9.80
CA PRO A 218 -6.46 -2.88 10.05
C PRO A 218 -7.35 -1.90 10.80
N ARG A 219 -8.62 -1.78 10.38
CA ARG A 219 -9.65 -1.03 11.10
C ARG A 219 -10.34 -1.95 12.12
N PRO A 220 -10.87 -1.41 13.24
CA PRO A 220 -11.64 -2.20 14.20
C PRO A 220 -12.91 -2.75 13.53
N TRP A 221 -13.39 -3.93 13.95
CA TRP A 221 -14.57 -4.59 13.37
C TRP A 221 -15.84 -3.72 13.40
N TYR A 222 -15.96 -2.82 14.38
CA TYR A 222 -17.09 -1.91 14.55
C TYR A 222 -16.91 -0.56 13.82
N PHE A 223 -15.94 -0.42 12.91
CA PHE A 223 -15.64 0.86 12.24
C PHE A 223 -16.86 1.43 11.49
N VAL A 224 -17.73 0.58 10.95
CA VAL A 224 -18.95 0.99 10.21
C VAL A 224 -19.94 1.71 11.14
N CYS A 225 -19.95 1.38 12.42
CA CYS A 225 -20.84 2.00 13.41
C CYS A 225 -20.26 3.30 14.00
N GLN A 226 -19.01 3.66 13.67
CA GLN A 226 -18.38 4.87 14.20
C GLN A 226 -18.79 6.10 13.39
N PRO A 227 -19.40 7.13 14.01
CA PRO A 227 -19.75 8.38 13.31
C PRO A 227 -18.52 9.07 12.69
N SER A 228 -17.34 8.91 13.31
CA SER A 228 -16.07 9.46 12.84
C SER A 228 -15.62 8.89 11.49
N TYR A 229 -16.08 7.70 11.10
CA TYR A 229 -15.80 7.12 9.79
C TYR A 229 -16.58 7.83 8.67
N TRP A 230 -17.88 8.08 8.90
CA TRP A 230 -18.78 8.63 7.89
C TRP A 230 -18.70 10.15 7.78
N PHE A 231 -18.64 10.84 8.93
CA PHE A 231 -18.63 12.30 8.97
C PHE A 231 -17.22 12.89 9.03
N GLY A 232 -16.20 12.03 9.08
CA GLY A 232 -14.80 12.42 9.25
C GLY A 232 -14.54 12.98 10.65
N HIS A 233 -13.28 12.91 11.09
CA HIS A 233 -12.87 13.70 12.24
C HIS A 233 -12.92 15.19 11.86
N ASN A 234 -13.80 15.94 12.51
CA ASN A 234 -13.82 17.41 12.45
C ASN A 234 -12.61 17.95 13.22
N THR A 235 -11.43 17.93 12.61
CA THR A 235 -10.21 18.54 13.15
C THR A 235 -10.14 20.02 12.78
N GLN A 236 -11.19 20.80 13.08
CA GLN A 236 -11.03 22.26 13.26
C GLN A 236 -10.33 22.60 14.58
N ALA A 237 -10.16 21.60 15.45
CA ALA A 237 -9.17 21.64 16.51
C ALA A 237 -8.13 20.55 16.22
N CYS A 238 -7.11 20.86 15.41
CA CYS A 238 -5.80 20.40 15.85
C CYS A 238 -5.69 20.96 17.28
N PRO A 239 -5.54 20.12 18.32
CA PRO A 239 -5.02 20.66 19.56
C PRO A 239 -3.74 21.35 19.09
N LYS A 240 -3.64 22.70 19.24
CA LYS A 240 -2.35 23.38 19.18
C LYS A 240 -1.45 22.45 19.94
N MET A 241 -0.50 21.82 19.23
CA MET A 241 0.26 20.67 19.72
C MET A 241 0.72 21.08 21.09
N SER A 242 -0.04 20.65 22.12
CA SER A 242 0.15 21.20 23.44
C SER A 242 1.49 20.62 23.73
N ARG A 243 2.46 21.51 23.90
CA ARG A 243 3.76 21.26 24.46
C ARG A 243 3.48 20.53 25.76
N ARG A 244 3.18 19.23 25.69
CA ARG A 244 3.07 18.34 26.83
C ARG A 244 4.52 18.19 27.15
N THR A 245 4.95 19.18 27.92
CA THR A 245 6.20 19.33 28.60
C THR A 245 6.71 17.93 28.84
N PHE A 246 7.68 17.51 28.00
CA PHE A 246 8.67 16.57 28.45
C PHE A 246 9.09 17.13 29.80
N GLN A 247 8.68 16.46 30.88
CA GLN A 247 8.69 16.99 32.23
C GLN A 247 10.03 17.68 32.43
N MET A 248 10.01 19.01 32.46
CA MET A 248 11.19 19.84 32.66
C MET A 248 11.62 19.50 34.08
N MET A 249 12.57 18.58 34.23
CA MET A 249 13.45 18.64 35.38
C MET A 249 14.20 19.95 35.23
N THR A 250 13.86 20.91 36.08
CA THR A 250 14.59 22.17 36.22
C THR A 250 16.04 21.86 36.56
N ALA A 251 16.95 22.71 36.08
CA ALA A 251 18.39 22.53 36.28
C ALA A 251 18.78 22.38 37.77
N ASP A 252 17.97 22.94 38.67
CA ASP A 252 18.16 22.85 40.13
C ASP A 252 17.90 21.45 40.73
N GLU A 253 17.21 20.53 40.03
CA GLU A 253 16.92 19.18 40.57
C GLU A 253 17.88 18.09 40.06
N LEU A 254 18.74 18.41 39.08
CA LEU A 254 19.67 17.47 38.44
C LEU A 254 21.10 17.53 39.00
N GLU A 255 21.42 18.52 39.84
CA GLU A 255 22.74 18.62 40.48
C GLU A 255 22.94 17.61 41.62
N ASP A 256 21.86 17.02 42.17
CA ASP A 256 21.92 16.11 43.34
C ASP A 256 21.75 14.61 43.03
N ALA A 257 21.77 14.18 41.75
CA ALA A 257 21.63 12.77 41.38
C ALA A 257 22.99 12.09 41.05
N PRO A 258 23.51 11.16 41.88
CA PRO A 258 24.87 10.63 41.76
C PRO A 258 25.07 9.56 40.64
N GLN A 259 24.32 9.60 39.54
CA GLN A 259 24.41 8.60 38.44
C GLN A 259 24.38 9.18 37.01
N ALA A 260 24.79 10.44 36.82
CA ALA A 260 24.71 11.14 35.54
C ALA A 260 25.87 10.87 34.53
N GLN A 261 26.61 9.77 34.63
CA GLN A 261 27.69 9.46 33.67
C GLN A 261 27.20 8.84 32.33
N GLY A 262 25.91 8.49 32.21
CA GLY A 262 25.30 7.96 30.97
C GLY A 262 24.45 8.94 30.16
N LEU A 263 24.29 10.19 30.61
CA LEU A 263 23.29 11.15 30.12
C LEU A 263 23.81 12.18 29.09
N LEU A 264 25.10 12.14 28.73
CA LEU A 264 25.76 13.11 27.85
C LEU A 264 25.40 12.99 26.34
N ALA A 265 24.28 12.34 25.99
CA ALA A 265 23.88 12.09 24.60
C ALA A 265 22.41 12.45 24.34
N TYR A 266 21.92 13.55 24.95
CA TYR A 266 20.60 14.10 24.67
C TYR A 266 20.74 15.60 24.45
N GLU A 267 20.65 16.03 23.19
CA GLU A 267 20.68 17.46 22.84
C GLU A 267 19.31 18.08 23.11
N ARG A 268 19.30 19.35 23.55
CA ARG A 268 18.06 20.05 23.91
C ARG A 268 17.16 20.22 22.69
N GLU A 269 15.85 20.04 22.88
CA GLU A 269 14.87 20.21 21.80
C GLU A 269 14.91 21.64 21.22
N PRO A 270 15.02 21.80 19.90
CA PRO A 270 15.04 23.11 19.26
C PRO A 270 13.69 23.81 19.48
N ILE A 271 13.70 24.93 20.20
CA ILE A 271 12.51 25.70 20.58
C ILE A 271 11.94 26.50 19.38
N HIS A 272 12.74 26.70 18.33
CA HIS A 272 12.44 27.61 17.21
C HIS A 272 11.91 26.93 15.96
N LEU A 273 11.88 25.59 15.90
CA LEU A 273 11.40 24.84 14.74
C LEU A 273 10.02 24.24 14.98
N SER A 274 9.16 24.31 13.97
CA SER A 274 7.87 23.62 13.94
C SER A 274 8.06 22.11 13.98
N LEU A 275 7.24 21.42 14.76
CA LEU A 275 7.29 19.98 14.91
C LEU A 275 6.54 19.32 13.74
N GLY A 276 7.27 18.55 12.93
CA GLY A 276 6.72 17.87 11.75
C GLY A 276 6.22 16.46 12.06
N VAL A 277 7.04 15.65 12.75
CA VAL A 277 6.69 14.27 13.13
C VAL A 277 7.06 14.01 14.59
N THR A 278 6.13 13.44 15.34
CA THR A 278 6.35 13.02 16.73
C THR A 278 6.07 11.54 16.84
N VAL A 279 7.00 10.81 17.43
CA VAL A 279 6.89 9.37 17.68
C VAL A 279 6.87 9.18 19.19
N GLU A 280 5.84 8.53 19.72
CA GLU A 280 5.63 8.33 21.16
C GLU A 280 5.60 6.84 21.49
N ASN A 281 6.62 6.39 22.23
CA ASN A 281 6.75 5.03 22.76
C ASN A 281 6.41 3.93 21.74
N LEU A 282 6.93 4.07 20.52
CA LEU A 282 6.60 3.19 19.41
C LEU A 282 7.20 1.80 19.63
N VAL A 283 6.34 0.79 19.62
CA VAL A 283 6.73 -0.62 19.78
C VAL A 283 6.20 -1.42 18.59
N LYS A 284 7.03 -2.31 18.05
CA LYS A 284 6.63 -3.24 17.00
C LYS A 284 7.16 -4.64 17.28
N VAL A 285 6.24 -5.59 17.36
CA VAL A 285 6.51 -7.04 17.43
C VAL A 285 5.89 -7.71 16.21
N TYR A 286 6.70 -8.44 15.45
CA TYR A 286 6.19 -9.25 14.33
C TYR A 286 5.59 -10.56 14.85
N LYS A 287 4.39 -10.91 14.35
CA LYS A 287 3.67 -12.13 14.76
C LYS A 287 4.44 -13.40 14.38
N GLU A 288 5.06 -13.38 13.20
CA GLU A 288 5.97 -14.45 12.74
C GLU A 288 7.27 -14.37 13.54
N GLY A 289 7.49 -15.37 14.39
CA GLY A 289 8.72 -15.49 15.20
C GLY A 289 8.79 -14.62 16.46
N LYS A 290 7.72 -13.90 16.85
CA LYS A 290 7.66 -13.04 18.05
C LYS A 290 8.88 -12.10 18.20
N LYS A 291 9.41 -11.63 17.07
CA LYS A 291 10.62 -10.79 17.07
C LYS A 291 10.25 -9.35 17.39
N LEU A 292 10.80 -8.82 18.47
CA LEU A 292 10.77 -7.40 18.81
C LEU A 292 11.66 -6.65 17.82
N ALA A 293 11.05 -5.79 17.00
CA ALA A 293 11.74 -5.05 15.94
C ALA A 293 11.99 -3.59 16.32
N VAL A 294 11.07 -2.99 17.09
CA VAL A 294 11.21 -1.63 17.63
C VAL A 294 10.73 -1.67 19.08
N ASP A 295 11.52 -1.12 20.00
CA ASP A 295 11.25 -1.13 21.43
C ASP A 295 11.25 0.30 22.00
N GLY A 296 10.05 0.80 22.31
CA GLY A 296 9.83 2.09 22.98
C GLY A 296 10.50 3.30 22.32
N LEU A 297 10.49 3.39 20.98
CA LEU A 297 11.11 4.51 20.29
C LEU A 297 10.30 5.79 20.50
N THR A 298 10.94 6.84 21.04
CA THR A 298 10.36 8.17 21.18
C THR A 298 11.30 9.19 20.55
N LEU A 299 10.78 10.00 19.63
CA LEU A 299 11.56 10.87 18.73
C LEU A 299 10.71 12.03 18.23
N ASN A 300 11.31 13.21 18.13
CA ASN A 300 10.71 14.40 17.53
C ASN A 300 11.51 14.84 16.30
N LEU A 301 10.83 15.00 15.16
CA LEU A 301 11.38 15.48 13.89
C LEU A 301 10.80 16.85 13.56
N TYR A 302 11.67 17.79 13.20
CA TYR A 302 11.30 19.18 12.99
C TYR A 302 11.27 19.54 11.49
N GLU A 303 10.51 20.58 11.15
CA GLU A 303 10.50 21.19 9.81
C GLU A 303 11.88 21.71 9.41
N GLY A 304 12.21 21.59 8.12
CA GLY A 304 13.49 22.05 7.58
C GLY A 304 14.72 21.24 8.03
N GLN A 305 14.56 20.10 8.72
CA GLN A 305 15.66 19.22 9.13
C GLN A 305 15.74 17.97 8.26
N ILE A 306 16.98 17.49 8.05
CA ILE A 306 17.24 16.16 7.48
C ILE A 306 17.65 15.23 8.61
N THR A 307 16.78 14.27 8.92
CA THR A 307 17.03 13.28 9.95
C THR A 307 17.36 11.94 9.33
N SER A 308 18.44 11.31 9.83
CA SER A 308 18.89 10.00 9.35
C SER A 308 18.88 8.97 10.47
N PHE A 309 18.20 7.86 10.24
CA PHE A 309 18.26 6.69 11.10
C PHE A 309 19.51 5.87 10.74
N LEU A 310 20.45 5.76 11.67
CA LEU A 310 21.69 4.99 11.52
C LEU A 310 21.72 3.83 12.52
N GLY A 311 22.14 2.66 12.05
CA GLY A 311 22.21 1.48 12.89
C GLY A 311 22.56 0.26 12.08
N HIS A 312 22.93 -0.83 12.76
CA HIS A 312 23.20 -2.09 12.09
C HIS A 312 21.94 -2.65 11.39
N ASN A 313 22.15 -3.64 10.52
CA ASN A 313 21.04 -4.34 9.88
C ASN A 313 20.24 -5.11 10.94
N GLY A 314 18.91 -4.98 10.88
CA GLY A 314 18.02 -5.50 11.92
C GLY A 314 17.79 -4.60 13.13
N ALA A 315 18.35 -3.38 13.19
CA ALA A 315 18.10 -2.43 14.29
C ALA A 315 16.68 -1.80 14.31
N GLY A 316 15.81 -2.17 13.37
CA GLY A 316 14.42 -1.67 13.31
C GLY A 316 14.17 -0.46 12.40
N LYS A 317 15.19 0.08 11.73
CA LYS A 317 15.10 1.31 10.92
C LYS A 317 13.98 1.30 9.87
N THR A 318 14.02 0.33 8.96
CA THR A 318 12.99 0.11 7.92
C THR A 318 11.62 -0.19 8.52
N THR A 319 11.58 -0.83 9.71
CA THR A 319 10.32 -1.10 10.42
C THR A 319 9.69 0.19 10.94
N THR A 320 10.48 1.09 11.53
CA THR A 320 10.02 2.42 11.95
C THR A 320 9.49 3.20 10.75
N MET A 321 10.21 3.23 9.64
CA MET A 321 9.77 3.92 8.41
C MET A 321 8.47 3.35 7.87
N SER A 322 8.36 2.03 7.81
CA SER A 322 7.14 1.35 7.33
C SER A 322 5.93 1.63 8.23
N ILE A 323 6.13 1.91 9.51
CA ILE A 323 5.04 2.32 10.41
C ILE A 323 4.65 3.77 10.14
N LEU A 324 5.62 4.67 9.98
CA LEU A 324 5.38 6.09 9.66
C LEU A 324 4.68 6.28 8.31
N THR A 325 4.95 5.42 7.33
CA THR A 325 4.28 5.43 6.01
C THR A 325 2.94 4.69 6.01
N GLY A 326 2.55 4.08 7.13
CA GLY A 326 1.29 3.35 7.28
C GLY A 326 1.24 2.00 6.54
N LEU A 327 2.39 1.41 6.22
CA LEU A 327 2.50 0.05 5.66
C LEU A 327 2.25 -1.02 6.74
N PHE A 328 2.70 -0.76 7.98
CA PHE A 328 2.45 -1.63 9.12
C PHE A 328 1.83 -0.86 10.29
N PRO A 329 0.86 -1.45 11.01
CA PRO A 329 0.38 -0.89 12.26
C PRO A 329 1.44 -1.00 13.36
N PRO A 330 1.54 -0.02 14.28
CA PRO A 330 2.30 -0.20 15.52
C PRO A 330 1.66 -1.28 16.40
N THR A 331 2.47 -1.98 17.20
CA THR A 331 1.99 -2.92 18.23
C THR A 331 1.57 -2.18 19.49
N ALA A 332 2.36 -1.18 19.91
CA ALA A 332 2.01 -0.21 20.94
C ALA A 332 2.64 1.16 20.61
N GLY A 333 2.19 2.20 21.30
CA GLY A 333 2.56 3.58 21.00
C GLY A 333 1.82 4.15 19.78
N THR A 334 2.20 5.37 19.39
CA THR A 334 1.64 6.04 18.21
C THR A 334 2.66 7.02 17.61
N ALA A 335 2.33 7.55 16.43
CA ALA A 335 3.06 8.67 15.84
C ALA A 335 2.07 9.71 15.30
N TYR A 336 2.47 10.98 15.37
CA TYR A 336 1.74 12.11 14.84
C TYR A 336 2.54 12.77 13.73
N ILE A 337 1.91 13.01 12.58
CA ILE A 337 2.51 13.77 11.47
C ILE A 337 1.65 15.04 11.31
N TYR A 338 2.23 16.21 11.57
CA TYR A 338 1.52 17.50 11.62
C TYR A 338 0.24 17.45 12.49
N GLY A 339 0.33 16.79 13.65
CA GLY A 339 -0.79 16.64 14.59
C GLY A 339 -1.83 15.58 14.20
N CYS A 340 -1.69 14.91 13.06
CA CYS A 340 -2.57 13.81 12.64
C CYS A 340 -2.02 12.45 13.11
N ASP A 341 -2.84 11.61 13.73
CA ASP A 341 -2.44 10.28 14.20
C ASP A 341 -2.36 9.28 13.02
N ILE A 342 -1.25 8.56 12.88
CA ILE A 342 -1.02 7.55 11.82
C ILE A 342 -2.01 6.38 11.83
N ARG A 343 -2.69 6.11 12.95
CA ARG A 343 -3.65 5.02 13.11
C ARG A 343 -5.04 5.38 12.58
N VAL A 344 -5.40 6.67 12.62
CA VAL A 344 -6.76 7.15 12.33
C VAL A 344 -6.78 8.01 11.06
N ASP A 345 -5.86 8.98 10.93
CA ASP A 345 -5.87 10.01 9.89
C ASP A 345 -4.89 9.73 8.74
N MET A 346 -4.49 8.47 8.52
CA MET A 346 -3.47 8.11 7.53
C MET A 346 -3.81 8.57 6.10
N ASP A 347 -5.09 8.55 5.73
CA ASP A 347 -5.55 9.01 4.40
C ASP A 347 -5.33 10.52 4.20
N LYS A 348 -5.38 11.32 5.27
CA LYS A 348 -5.02 12.75 5.24
C LYS A 348 -3.50 12.92 5.18
N ILE A 349 -2.77 12.18 6.03
CA ILE A 349 -1.31 12.22 6.12
C ILE A 349 -0.67 11.93 4.75
N ARG A 350 -1.16 10.90 4.04
CA ARG A 350 -0.67 10.46 2.72
C ARG A 350 -0.74 11.53 1.64
N ARG A 351 -1.67 12.49 1.73
CA ARG A 351 -1.75 13.61 0.77
C ARG A 351 -0.57 14.56 0.88
N SER A 352 0.01 14.68 2.07
CA SER A 352 1.16 15.56 2.38
C SER A 352 2.48 14.79 2.58
N LEU A 353 2.46 13.46 2.48
CA LEU A 353 3.60 12.58 2.71
C LEU A 353 4.18 12.09 1.38
N GLY A 354 5.47 12.32 1.19
CA GLY A 354 6.28 11.74 0.14
C GLY A 354 7.01 10.48 0.62
N MET A 355 7.11 9.45 -0.22
CA MET A 355 7.80 8.22 0.12
C MET A 355 8.64 7.71 -1.04
N CYS A 356 9.90 7.36 -0.78
CA CYS A 356 10.76 6.64 -1.71
C CYS A 356 11.10 5.27 -1.07
N PRO A 357 10.53 4.16 -1.59
CA PRO A 357 10.79 2.82 -1.05
C PRO A 357 12.21 2.33 -1.40
N GLN A 358 12.71 1.30 -0.70
CA GLN A 358 14.01 0.68 -1.00
C GLN A 358 14.10 0.15 -2.44
N HIS A 359 13.05 -0.53 -2.92
CA HIS A 359 12.94 -0.97 -4.31
C HIS A 359 12.16 0.04 -5.14
N ASN A 360 12.62 0.31 -6.37
CA ASN A 360 11.92 1.23 -7.27
C ASN A 360 10.58 0.63 -7.70
N VAL A 361 9.48 1.21 -7.25
CA VAL A 361 8.12 0.82 -7.66
C VAL A 361 7.69 1.73 -8.80
N LEU A 362 8.15 1.39 -10.00
CA LEU A 362 7.87 2.12 -11.23
C LEU A 362 7.11 1.22 -12.20
N PHE A 363 6.27 1.83 -13.04
CA PHE A 363 5.56 1.14 -14.10
C PHE A 363 6.42 1.13 -15.36
N ASP A 364 6.95 -0.04 -15.73
CA ASP A 364 7.94 -0.15 -16.82
C ASP A 364 7.51 0.48 -18.15
N ARG A 365 6.22 0.41 -18.47
CA ARG A 365 5.64 0.92 -19.73
C ARG A 365 5.35 2.42 -19.74
N LEU A 366 5.24 3.06 -18.57
CA LEU A 366 4.96 4.50 -18.50
C LEU A 366 6.25 5.30 -18.70
N THR A 367 6.12 6.47 -19.31
CA THR A 367 7.24 7.43 -19.49
C THR A 367 7.55 8.17 -18.19
N VAL A 368 8.73 8.81 -18.12
CA VAL A 368 9.09 9.68 -16.97
C VAL A 368 8.04 10.77 -16.74
N ASN A 369 7.56 11.38 -17.83
CA ASN A 369 6.52 12.41 -17.79
C ASN A 369 5.20 11.87 -17.22
N GLU A 370 4.73 10.73 -17.74
CA GLU A 370 3.48 10.11 -17.28
C GLU A 370 3.54 9.69 -15.81
N HIS A 371 4.70 9.23 -15.32
CA HIS A 371 4.88 8.93 -13.90
C HIS A 371 4.70 10.15 -13.01
N LEU A 372 5.41 11.24 -13.30
CA LEU A 372 5.32 12.45 -12.49
C LEU A 372 3.91 13.05 -12.56
N TRP A 373 3.29 13.04 -13.73
CA TRP A 373 1.90 13.46 -13.91
C TRP A 373 0.95 12.61 -13.08
N PHE A 374 1.07 11.28 -13.16
CA PHE A 374 0.21 10.33 -12.46
C PHE A 374 0.27 10.53 -10.94
N TYR A 375 1.48 10.63 -10.37
CA TYR A 375 1.63 10.82 -8.92
C TYR A 375 1.24 12.23 -8.46
N ALA A 376 1.51 13.28 -9.24
CA ALA A 376 1.08 14.63 -8.91
C ALA A 376 -0.46 14.75 -8.88
N ARG A 377 -1.13 14.15 -9.87
CA ARG A 377 -2.60 14.11 -9.93
C ARG A 377 -3.20 13.26 -8.82
N MET A 378 -2.57 12.14 -8.47
CA MET A 378 -3.02 11.27 -7.37
C MET A 378 -3.03 12.00 -6.01
N LYS A 379 -2.03 12.86 -5.76
CA LYS A 379 -1.96 13.69 -4.55
C LYS A 379 -2.90 14.91 -4.57
N GLY A 380 -3.65 15.12 -5.65
CA GLY A 380 -4.71 16.14 -5.74
C GLY A 380 -4.27 17.48 -6.31
N MET A 381 -3.07 17.58 -6.90
CA MET A 381 -2.59 18.82 -7.53
C MET A 381 -3.42 19.18 -8.78
N PRO A 382 -3.86 20.44 -8.95
CA PRO A 382 -4.60 20.85 -10.14
C PRO A 382 -3.75 20.74 -11.41
N GLU A 383 -4.37 20.34 -12.52
CA GLU A 383 -3.67 20.03 -13.77
C GLU A 383 -2.80 21.17 -14.30
N GLN A 384 -3.21 22.41 -14.07
CA GLN A 384 -2.46 23.62 -14.46
C GLN A 384 -1.11 23.74 -13.74
N GLU A 385 -1.03 23.33 -12.48
CA GLU A 385 0.19 23.39 -11.68
C GLU A 385 1.09 22.18 -11.92
N VAL A 386 0.47 21.01 -12.20
CA VAL A 386 1.18 19.75 -12.45
C VAL A 386 2.25 19.91 -13.53
N MET A 387 1.92 20.53 -14.67
CA MET A 387 2.89 20.68 -15.76
C MET A 387 4.12 21.49 -15.36
N ARG A 388 3.92 22.59 -14.62
CA ARG A 388 5.01 23.45 -14.16
C ARG A 388 5.91 22.73 -13.15
N GLU A 389 5.31 22.03 -12.19
CA GLU A 389 6.08 21.27 -11.19
C GLU A 389 6.83 20.10 -11.83
N MET A 390 6.22 19.41 -12.79
CA MET A 390 6.87 18.34 -13.53
C MET A 390 8.10 18.83 -14.29
N ASP A 391 7.99 19.97 -14.98
CA ASP A 391 9.13 20.59 -15.68
C ASP A 391 10.29 20.86 -14.71
N GLN A 392 9.97 21.43 -13.54
CA GLN A 392 10.95 21.72 -12.49
C GLN A 392 11.57 20.42 -11.93
N LEU A 393 10.76 19.41 -11.61
CA LEU A 393 11.25 18.14 -11.07
C LEU A 393 12.13 17.38 -12.08
N VAL A 394 11.77 17.37 -13.36
CA VAL A 394 12.55 16.73 -14.43
C VAL A 394 13.92 17.41 -14.59
N MET A 395 13.96 18.74 -14.50
CA MET A 395 15.22 19.49 -14.50
C MET A 395 16.04 19.19 -13.24
N ASP A 396 15.42 19.18 -12.06
CA ASP A 396 16.07 18.95 -10.77
C ASP A 396 16.72 17.57 -10.67
N VAL A 397 16.09 16.54 -11.24
CA VAL A 397 16.65 15.17 -11.23
C VAL A 397 17.65 14.93 -12.38
N GLY A 398 17.82 15.91 -13.26
CA GLY A 398 18.70 15.83 -14.42
C GLY A 398 18.26 14.76 -15.42
N LEU A 399 16.97 14.68 -15.74
CA LEU A 399 16.42 13.76 -16.76
C LEU A 399 15.69 14.47 -17.95
N PRO A 400 16.06 15.68 -18.40
CA PRO A 400 15.31 16.38 -19.46
C PRO A 400 15.31 15.63 -20.79
N THR A 401 16.44 15.00 -21.16
CA THR A 401 16.58 14.26 -22.42
C THR A 401 15.83 12.92 -22.44
N LYS A 402 15.46 12.40 -21.28
CA LYS A 402 14.77 11.11 -21.12
C LYS A 402 13.32 11.25 -20.70
N ARG A 403 12.78 12.47 -20.75
CA ARG A 403 11.41 12.79 -20.33
C ARG A 403 10.33 11.93 -21.00
N HIS A 404 10.47 11.68 -22.29
CA HIS A 404 9.50 10.91 -23.09
C HIS A 404 9.91 9.45 -23.28
N CYS A 405 10.97 8.99 -22.62
CA CYS A 405 11.38 7.60 -22.68
C CYS A 405 10.59 6.78 -21.66
N ALA A 406 10.21 5.56 -22.05
CA ALA A 406 9.62 4.57 -21.15
C ALA A 406 10.63 4.20 -20.04
N VAL A 407 10.12 3.98 -18.82
CA VAL A 407 10.96 3.70 -17.66
C VAL A 407 11.81 2.44 -17.83
N GLU A 408 11.32 1.42 -18.55
CA GLU A 408 12.09 0.20 -18.82
C GLU A 408 13.47 0.48 -19.44
N THR A 409 13.60 1.54 -20.24
CA THR A 409 14.83 1.94 -20.95
C THR A 409 15.83 2.72 -20.07
N LEU A 410 15.44 3.11 -18.86
CA LEU A 410 16.28 3.88 -17.94
C LEU A 410 17.28 2.99 -17.21
N SER A 411 18.48 3.53 -16.95
CA SER A 411 19.45 2.86 -16.07
C SER A 411 18.95 2.79 -14.62
N GLY A 412 19.49 1.87 -13.82
CA GLY A 412 19.11 1.74 -12.40
C GLY A 412 19.22 3.04 -11.60
N GLY A 413 20.29 3.82 -11.82
CA GLY A 413 20.48 5.13 -11.20
C GLY A 413 19.44 6.17 -11.67
N MET A 414 19.07 6.16 -12.95
CA MET A 414 18.01 7.03 -13.48
C MET A 414 16.64 6.67 -12.91
N LYS A 415 16.32 5.37 -12.81
CA LYS A 415 15.12 4.86 -12.13
C LYS A 415 15.08 5.33 -10.66
N ARG A 416 16.22 5.29 -9.97
CA ARG A 416 16.31 5.76 -8.58
C ARG A 416 16.06 7.26 -8.46
N LYS A 417 16.65 8.07 -9.35
CA LYS A 417 16.41 9.52 -9.39
C LYS A 417 14.94 9.85 -9.64
N LEU A 418 14.28 9.13 -10.55
CA LEU A 418 12.83 9.26 -10.75
C LEU A 418 12.04 8.88 -9.48
N SER A 419 12.39 7.78 -8.82
CA SER A 419 11.75 7.37 -7.56
C SER A 419 11.84 8.43 -6.47
N VAL A 420 13.00 9.08 -6.35
CA VAL A 420 13.19 10.22 -5.44
C VAL A 420 12.31 11.39 -5.88
N ALA A 421 12.29 11.75 -7.16
CA ALA A 421 11.46 12.84 -7.71
C ALA A 421 9.96 12.67 -7.37
N MET A 422 9.43 11.45 -7.50
CA MET A 422 8.02 11.16 -7.18
C MET A 422 7.70 11.38 -5.70
N ALA A 423 8.67 11.19 -4.80
CA ALA A 423 8.48 11.48 -3.38
C ALA A 423 8.28 12.99 -3.14
N PHE A 424 8.92 13.84 -3.93
CA PHE A 424 8.80 15.30 -3.85
C PHE A 424 7.57 15.87 -4.56
N ALA A 425 7.00 15.13 -5.51
CA ALA A 425 5.86 15.56 -6.28
C ALA A 425 4.64 15.94 -5.41
N ALA A 426 3.89 16.92 -5.90
CA ALA A 426 2.74 17.57 -5.31
C ALA A 426 3.01 18.29 -3.97
N GLY A 427 4.20 18.90 -3.82
CA GLY A 427 4.51 19.74 -2.66
C GLY A 427 4.46 19.00 -1.31
N SER A 428 5.01 17.78 -1.26
CA SER A 428 5.00 16.96 -0.04
C SER A 428 5.75 17.65 1.11
N ARG A 429 5.10 17.79 2.28
CA ARG A 429 5.66 18.49 3.46
C ARG A 429 6.62 17.61 4.26
N THR A 430 6.33 16.31 4.32
CA THR A 430 7.20 15.31 4.94
C THR A 430 7.61 14.30 3.89
N VAL A 431 8.90 14.02 3.76
CA VAL A 431 9.42 13.05 2.80
C VAL A 431 10.22 11.97 3.54
N ILE A 432 9.82 10.71 3.34
CA ILE A 432 10.47 9.53 3.91
C ILE A 432 11.22 8.79 2.81
N LEU A 433 12.52 8.56 3.01
CA LEU A 433 13.38 7.91 2.02
C LEU A 433 14.03 6.67 2.63
N ASP A 434 13.63 5.49 2.14
CA ASP A 434 14.22 4.23 2.59
C ASP A 434 15.40 3.84 1.69
N GLU A 435 16.61 3.98 2.23
CA GLU A 435 17.90 3.72 1.57
C GLU A 435 18.05 4.37 0.17
N PRO A 436 17.84 5.69 0.02
CA PRO A 436 17.79 6.37 -1.29
C PRO A 436 19.06 6.17 -2.15
N THR A 437 20.21 5.96 -1.52
CA THR A 437 21.53 5.90 -2.17
C THR A 437 22.10 4.49 -2.35
N ALA A 438 21.38 3.45 -1.92
CA ALA A 438 21.85 2.06 -2.00
C ALA A 438 21.85 1.57 -3.46
N GLY A 439 22.97 0.96 -3.90
CA GLY A 439 23.10 0.42 -5.25
C GLY A 439 23.17 1.46 -6.38
N VAL A 440 23.39 2.73 -6.05
CA VAL A 440 23.48 3.85 -7.01
C VAL A 440 24.94 4.24 -7.26
N ASP A 441 25.26 4.61 -8.49
CA ASP A 441 26.57 5.15 -8.87
C ASP A 441 26.91 6.46 -8.11
N PRO A 442 28.20 6.80 -7.94
CA PRO A 442 28.60 7.99 -7.18
C PRO A 442 28.02 9.30 -7.73
N TYR A 443 27.81 9.41 -9.04
CA TYR A 443 27.29 10.63 -9.66
C TYR A 443 25.80 10.82 -9.33
N ALA A 444 24.98 9.78 -9.50
CA ALA A 444 23.57 9.83 -9.14
C ALA A 444 23.36 9.96 -7.63
N ARG A 445 24.26 9.44 -6.78
CA ARG A 445 24.24 9.69 -5.33
C ARG A 445 24.37 11.17 -5.00
N ARG A 446 25.30 11.89 -5.65
CA ARG A 446 25.47 13.34 -5.47
C ARG A 446 24.24 14.11 -5.93
N ALA A 447 23.71 13.77 -7.10
CA ALA A 447 22.50 14.41 -7.61
C ALA A 447 21.30 14.26 -6.66
N ILE A 448 21.14 13.09 -6.02
CA ILE A 448 20.10 12.86 -5.01
C ILE A 448 20.33 13.77 -3.79
N TRP A 449 21.57 13.88 -3.30
CA TRP A 449 21.91 14.77 -2.19
C TRP A 449 21.69 16.25 -2.49
N ASP A 450 22.09 16.71 -3.67
CA ASP A 450 21.87 18.10 -4.10
C ASP A 450 20.37 18.42 -4.15
N LEU A 451 19.56 17.47 -4.60
CA LEU A 451 18.10 17.59 -4.59
C LEU A 451 17.57 17.69 -3.15
N LEU A 452 18.02 16.82 -2.24
CA LEU A 452 17.60 16.88 -0.83
C LEU A 452 17.92 18.23 -0.18
N ILE A 453 19.10 18.78 -0.45
CA ILE A 453 19.53 20.09 0.07
C ILE A 453 18.69 21.22 -0.54
N LYS A 454 18.35 21.13 -1.83
CA LYS A 454 17.50 22.12 -2.51
C LYS A 454 16.11 22.18 -1.86
N TYR A 455 15.46 21.03 -1.65
CA TYR A 455 14.10 20.97 -1.10
C TYR A 455 14.05 21.20 0.42
N LYS A 456 15.16 20.98 1.15
CA LYS A 456 15.32 21.42 2.56
C LYS A 456 15.08 22.90 2.76
N LYS A 457 15.58 23.75 1.84
CA LYS A 457 15.36 25.21 1.91
C LYS A 457 13.88 25.59 1.81
N GLY A 458 13.03 24.72 1.28
CA GLY A 458 11.58 24.90 1.19
C GLY A 458 10.81 24.56 2.47
N GLY A 459 11.48 24.21 3.58
CA GLY A 459 10.84 23.93 4.88
C GLY A 459 10.34 22.50 5.06
N GLN A 460 10.65 21.58 4.15
CA GLN A 460 10.19 20.18 4.21
C GLN A 460 10.96 19.40 5.30
N THR A 461 10.26 18.49 6.00
CA THR A 461 10.88 17.55 6.96
C THR A 461 11.31 16.28 6.24
N PHE A 462 12.57 15.85 6.46
CA PHE A 462 13.09 14.62 5.88
C PHE A 462 13.41 13.57 6.94
N ALA A 463 12.99 12.34 6.68
CA ALA A 463 13.39 11.16 7.43
C ALA A 463 13.97 10.10 6.48
N GLY A 464 15.25 9.81 6.62
CA GLY A 464 16.00 8.88 5.76
C GLY A 464 16.61 7.71 6.54
N THR A 465 16.75 6.54 5.91
CA THR A 465 17.67 5.50 6.37
C THR A 465 18.94 5.60 5.55
N ALA A 466 20.08 5.52 6.23
CA ALA A 466 21.37 5.38 5.58
C ALA A 466 22.19 4.32 6.30
N GLU A 467 23.00 3.57 5.55
CA GLU A 467 24.12 2.85 6.16
C GLU A 467 25.25 3.84 6.43
N SER A 468 25.94 3.66 7.57
CA SER A 468 27.01 4.54 8.05
C SER A 468 28.16 4.74 7.04
N ARG A 469 28.38 3.81 6.11
CA ARG A 469 29.37 3.94 5.02
C ARG A 469 28.95 4.96 3.94
N HIS A 470 27.66 5.14 3.68
CA HIS A 470 27.17 5.93 2.55
C HIS A 470 27.05 7.43 2.83
N LEU A 471 26.91 7.83 4.10
CA LEU A 471 26.93 9.23 4.51
C LEU A 471 28.34 9.85 4.43
N LEU A 472 29.37 9.08 4.82
CA LEU A 472 30.77 9.51 4.78
C LEU A 472 31.24 9.77 3.33
N ASP A 473 30.79 8.97 2.37
CA ASP A 473 31.11 9.15 0.95
C ASP A 473 30.48 10.41 0.34
N GLY A 474 29.30 10.82 0.82
CA GLY A 474 28.59 12.00 0.31
C GLY A 474 29.31 13.31 0.64
N GLU A 475 29.92 13.39 1.83
CA GLU A 475 30.72 14.55 2.25
C GLU A 475 32.15 14.52 1.68
N ALA A 476 32.77 13.34 1.58
CA ALA A 476 34.17 13.20 1.13
C ALA A 476 34.42 13.56 -0.35
N GLN A 477 33.36 13.78 -1.13
CA GLN A 477 33.42 13.89 -2.59
C GLN A 477 33.08 15.27 -3.16
N LYS A 478 32.97 16.32 -2.33
CA LYS A 478 33.00 17.70 -2.84
C LYS A 478 34.33 17.95 -3.59
N PRO A 479 34.31 18.48 -4.82
CA PRO A 479 35.54 18.88 -5.50
C PRO A 479 36.24 19.95 -4.66
N ARG A 480 37.56 19.79 -4.48
CA ARG A 480 38.40 20.86 -3.95
C ARG A 480 38.47 21.96 -5.01
N ASP A 481 37.97 23.15 -4.70
CA ASP A 481 38.20 24.33 -5.52
C ASP A 481 39.72 24.59 -5.63
N PRO A 482 40.31 24.65 -6.84
CA PRO A 482 41.75 24.74 -7.01
C PRO A 482 42.34 26.15 -6.76
N GLU A 483 41.55 27.15 -6.37
CA GLU A 483 42.01 28.56 -6.37
C GLU A 483 42.10 29.24 -4.99
N LYS A 484 42.15 28.49 -3.89
CA LYS A 484 42.51 29.03 -2.56
C LYS A 484 43.60 28.20 -1.90
N THR A 485 44.82 28.38 -2.39
CA THR A 485 46.03 27.82 -1.79
C THR A 485 46.50 28.68 -0.63
N GLN A 486 46.19 28.28 0.61
CA GLN A 486 47.08 28.31 1.79
C GLN A 486 46.30 27.93 3.09
N ARG A 487 46.87 26.98 3.85
CA ARG A 487 46.55 26.48 5.22
C ARG A 487 45.68 25.21 5.34
N PRO A 488 45.78 24.48 6.49
CA PRO A 488 46.78 23.47 6.84
C PRO A 488 46.26 22.03 6.61
N ARG A 489 47.16 21.03 6.72
CA ARG A 489 46.78 19.60 6.67
C ARG A 489 45.83 19.27 7.83
N TYR A 490 44.62 18.81 7.53
CA TYR A 490 43.74 18.16 8.51
C TYR A 490 44.10 16.66 8.61
N PRO A 491 44.26 16.09 9.82
CA PRO A 491 44.52 14.66 9.99
C PRO A 491 43.26 13.85 9.66
N GLY A 492 43.45 12.65 9.11
CA GLY A 492 42.37 11.75 8.72
C GLY A 492 41.48 11.34 9.90
N PHE A 493 40.19 11.20 9.66
CA PHE A 493 39.24 10.65 10.63
C PHE A 493 39.56 9.18 10.94
N LEU A 494 39.92 8.90 12.19
CA LEU A 494 39.98 7.56 12.75
C LEU A 494 38.56 7.02 12.93
N VAL A 495 38.26 5.91 12.25
CA VAL A 495 37.16 5.01 12.61
C VAL A 495 37.47 4.46 14.01
N PRO A 496 36.55 4.51 14.99
CA PRO A 496 36.71 3.71 16.20
C PRO A 496 36.64 2.23 15.76
N ARG A 497 37.78 1.53 15.77
CA ARG A 497 37.78 0.06 15.74
C ARG A 497 37.04 -0.40 17.00
N PHE A 498 35.91 -1.08 16.83
CA PHE A 498 35.35 -1.87 17.91
C PHE A 498 36.31 -3.04 18.17
N PRO A 499 36.72 -3.29 19.42
CA PRO A 499 37.57 -4.43 19.73
C PRO A 499 36.79 -5.73 19.50
N GLU A 500 37.34 -6.58 18.63
CA GLU A 500 37.03 -8.00 18.65
C GLU A 500 37.43 -8.56 20.03
N SER A 501 36.59 -9.44 20.55
CA SER A 501 36.71 -10.12 21.83
C SER A 501 38.14 -10.50 22.22
N MET A 502 38.63 -10.00 23.36
CA MET A 502 39.52 -10.73 24.28
C MET A 502 39.63 -9.99 25.62
N GLY A 503 39.77 -10.75 26.70
CA GLY A 503 39.55 -10.29 28.07
C GLY A 503 40.72 -9.55 28.74
N SER A 504 40.36 -9.00 29.90
CA SER A 504 41.18 -8.70 31.08
C SER A 504 42.32 -7.67 31.00
N ARG A 505 42.15 -6.64 31.86
CA ARG A 505 43.12 -5.84 32.65
C ARG A 505 43.44 -4.39 32.27
N ASP A 506 43.33 -3.63 33.36
CA ASP A 506 43.90 -2.37 33.83
C ASP A 506 43.46 -0.98 33.30
N PRO A 507 43.18 -0.02 34.22
CA PRO A 507 42.62 1.28 33.91
C PRO A 507 43.66 2.37 34.17
N ASP A 508 44.53 2.68 33.22
CA ASP A 508 45.36 3.90 33.29
C ASP A 508 45.89 4.27 31.90
N THR A 509 45.14 5.09 31.17
CA THR A 509 45.69 5.89 30.08
C THR A 509 44.82 7.13 29.87
N LEU A 510 45.14 8.18 30.64
CA LEU A 510 44.71 9.56 30.40
C LEU A 510 45.40 10.11 29.14
N ILE A 511 44.62 10.59 28.16
CA ILE A 511 45.08 11.46 27.06
C ILE A 511 44.02 12.57 26.87
N PRO A 512 44.42 13.84 26.64
CA PRO A 512 43.78 15.02 27.21
C PRO A 512 42.60 15.59 26.41
N ARG A 513 41.74 16.32 27.14
CA ARG A 513 40.83 17.35 26.62
C ARG A 513 41.69 18.44 25.99
N ASP A 514 41.62 18.62 24.67
CA ASP A 514 41.93 19.86 23.94
C ASP A 514 41.97 19.52 22.44
N LEU A 515 40.86 19.72 21.73
CA LEU A 515 40.76 19.89 20.25
C LEU A 515 39.29 20.11 19.85
N GLU A 516 38.70 21.20 20.31
CA GLU A 516 37.60 21.84 19.58
C GLU A 516 38.22 22.56 18.38
N THR A 517 38.01 22.07 17.14
CA THR A 517 38.10 22.92 15.94
C THR A 517 37.52 22.27 14.68
N GLN A 518 36.41 22.86 14.23
CA GLN A 518 36.03 23.16 12.83
C GLN A 518 35.86 22.01 11.83
N SER A 519 34.70 21.34 11.88
CA SER A 519 33.99 20.82 10.70
C SER A 519 32.78 21.73 10.39
N PRO A 520 32.38 21.94 9.12
CA PRO A 520 31.15 22.68 8.79
C PRO A 520 29.87 21.86 9.05
N TRP A 521 30.02 20.62 9.51
CA TRP A 521 28.93 19.71 9.84
C TRP A 521 29.26 19.08 11.18
N VAL A 522 28.57 19.55 12.21
CA VAL A 522 28.56 18.94 13.53
C VAL A 522 27.24 18.16 13.60
N PRO A 523 27.21 16.88 14.00
CA PRO A 523 25.94 16.24 14.33
C PRO A 523 25.25 17.07 15.43
N VAL A 524 24.12 17.69 15.09
CA VAL A 524 23.40 18.68 15.94
C VAL A 524 22.40 18.01 16.88
N SER A 525 22.26 16.69 16.82
CA SER A 525 21.70 15.91 17.93
C SER A 525 21.93 14.42 17.76
N ARG A 526 22.30 13.79 18.86
CA ARG A 526 22.16 12.36 19.07
C ARG A 526 20.94 12.15 19.95
N GLN A 527 19.91 11.49 19.44
CA GLN A 527 18.82 11.00 20.29
C GLN A 527 19.00 9.48 20.41
N LYS A 528 19.45 9.04 21.59
CA LYS A 528 19.51 7.62 21.93
C LYS A 528 18.25 7.28 22.73
N SER A 529 17.33 6.50 22.13
CA SER A 529 16.26 5.89 22.92
C SER A 529 16.90 4.93 23.94
N ARG A 530 16.46 4.99 25.20
CA ARG A 530 16.94 4.11 26.29
C ARG A 530 16.77 2.60 25.97
N HIS A 531 15.94 2.25 24.99
CA HIS A 531 15.52 0.87 24.71
C HIS A 531 15.79 0.40 23.26
N CYS A 532 16.38 1.22 22.38
CA CYS A 532 16.56 0.86 20.97
C CYS A 532 18.05 0.84 20.56
N ASN A 533 18.50 -0.23 19.89
CA ASN A 533 19.87 -0.38 19.37
C ASN A 533 20.17 0.50 18.13
N ALA A 534 19.20 1.26 17.63
CA ALA A 534 19.39 2.22 16.53
C ALA A 534 19.77 3.59 17.08
N CYS A 535 20.81 4.23 16.53
CA CYS A 535 21.16 5.60 16.84
C CYS A 535 20.49 6.54 15.82
N VAL A 536 19.70 7.50 16.30
CA VAL A 536 19.14 8.55 15.42
C VAL A 536 20.15 9.69 15.36
N TYR A 537 20.52 10.10 14.15
CA TYR A 537 21.35 11.26 13.92
C TYR A 537 20.55 12.31 13.17
N THR A 538 20.50 13.51 13.72
CA THR A 538 19.89 14.66 13.06
C THR A 538 21.00 15.52 12.47
N TYR A 539 20.92 15.78 11.17
CA TYR A 539 21.82 16.71 10.49
C TYR A 539 21.10 18.05 10.36
N CYS A 540 21.44 19.00 11.25
CA CYS A 540 21.14 20.41 11.03
C CYS A 540 22.32 21.03 10.26
N LEU A 541 22.00 21.90 9.29
CA LEU A 541 23.00 22.73 8.61
C LEU A 541 23.09 24.04 9.38
#